data_AF-B1FAW8-F1
#
_entry.id   AF-B1FAW8-F1
#
_cell.length_a   1.000
_cell.length_b   1.000
_cell.length_c   1.000
_cell.angle_alpha   90.00
_cell.angle_beta   90.00
_cell.angle_gamma   90.00
#
_symmetry.space_group_name_H-M   'P 1'
#
loop_
_entity.id
_entity.type
_entity.pdbx_description
1 polymer ?
#
loop_
_entity_poly.entity_id
_entity_poly.type
_entity_poly.pdbx_seq_one_letter_code
_entity_poly.pdbx_strand_id
1 'polypeptide(L)'
;MSAAGFTHGGFYKHFRSKADLMAESAACGMAQTVALSAGVDAAEFVRLYLAREHRDARATGCTMAALGGDAARQPEAVRATFADGIERLLAALAQERDSSDGADSAEARANCLDIMAHAVGAIVLSRACPDDSPLADEILTVCRNRILATLSPSATARGPGRNDGNDRSAKSK
;
A
#
# COMPACT_ATOMS: atom_id res chain seq x y z
N MET A 1 10.35 -24.85 12.75
CA MET A 1 10.69 -26.21 12.24
C MET A 1 10.00 -27.29 13.08
N SER A 2 10.28 -27.40 14.38
CA SER A 2 9.54 -28.33 15.27
C SER A 2 8.02 -28.11 15.24
N ALA A 3 7.58 -26.85 15.16
CA ALA A 3 6.16 -26.50 15.02
C ALA A 3 5.45 -27.10 13.78
N ALA A 4 6.19 -27.46 12.74
CA ALA A 4 5.68 -28.13 11.54
C ALA A 4 5.92 -29.65 11.56
N GLY A 5 6.36 -30.21 12.69
CA GLY A 5 6.66 -31.64 12.84
C GLY A 5 7.94 -32.11 12.15
N PHE A 6 8.75 -31.21 11.58
CA PHE A 6 9.96 -31.61 10.86
C PHE A 6 11.15 -31.90 11.78
N THR A 7 11.81 -33.03 11.53
CA THR A 7 13.16 -33.31 12.02
C THR A 7 14.20 -32.48 11.26
N HIS A 8 15.41 -32.34 11.80
CA HIS A 8 16.47 -31.58 11.14
C HIS A 8 16.76 -32.08 9.71
N GLY A 9 16.81 -33.39 9.50
CA GLY A 9 16.98 -33.99 8.16
C GLY A 9 15.77 -33.81 7.25
N GLY A 10 14.55 -33.87 7.81
CA GLY A 10 13.31 -33.65 7.05
C GLY A 10 13.20 -32.23 6.48
N PHE A 11 13.67 -31.21 7.22
CA PHE A 11 13.67 -29.82 6.75
C PHE A 11 14.45 -29.65 5.44
N TYR A 12 15.68 -30.16 5.39
CA TYR A 12 16.56 -29.98 4.23
C TYR A 12 16.17 -30.82 3.01
N LYS A 13 15.20 -31.72 3.14
CA LYS A 13 14.55 -32.37 1.99
C LYS A 13 13.62 -31.42 1.22
N HIS A 14 13.03 -30.45 1.92
CA HIS A 14 12.06 -29.51 1.35
C HIS A 14 12.69 -28.16 0.99
N PHE A 15 13.63 -27.68 1.82
CA PHE A 15 14.25 -26.38 1.64
C PHE A 15 15.76 -26.51 1.61
N ARG A 16 16.40 -25.78 0.70
CA ARG A 16 17.86 -25.81 0.55
C ARG A 16 18.56 -25.15 1.74
N SER A 17 17.89 -24.19 2.38
CA SER A 17 18.40 -23.49 3.56
C SER A 17 17.28 -22.84 4.35
N LYS A 18 17.61 -22.25 5.50
CA LYS A 18 16.67 -21.37 6.23
C LYS A 18 16.27 -20.14 5.43
N ALA A 19 17.21 -19.55 4.68
CA ALA A 19 16.93 -18.39 3.83
C ALA A 19 15.96 -18.75 2.70
N ASP A 20 16.08 -19.95 2.14
CA ASP A 20 15.17 -20.50 1.13
C ASP A 20 13.74 -20.60 1.68
N LEU A 21 13.57 -21.19 2.87
CA LEU A 21 12.26 -21.19 3.56
C LEU A 21 11.72 -19.77 3.81
N MET A 22 12.59 -18.83 4.21
CA MET A 22 12.17 -17.45 4.49
C MET A 22 11.71 -16.73 3.22
N ALA A 23 12.41 -16.93 2.10
CA ALA A 23 12.00 -16.41 0.81
C ALA A 23 10.64 -17.00 0.39
N GLU A 24 10.47 -18.32 0.43
CA GLU A 24 9.19 -18.97 0.08
C GLU A 24 8.04 -18.51 0.99
N SER A 25 8.29 -18.39 2.29
CA SER A 25 7.30 -17.87 3.25
C SER A 25 6.90 -16.43 2.94
N ALA A 26 7.88 -15.57 2.64
CA ALA A 26 7.62 -14.18 2.28
C ALA A 26 6.85 -14.07 0.96
N ALA A 27 7.24 -14.83 -0.07
CA ALA A 27 6.54 -14.90 -1.35
C ALA A 27 5.08 -15.31 -1.17
N CYS A 28 4.81 -16.34 -0.35
CA CYS A 28 3.46 -16.79 -0.04
C CYS A 28 2.63 -15.69 0.63
N GLY A 29 3.16 -15.03 1.67
CA GLY A 29 2.45 -13.94 2.37
C GLY A 29 2.18 -12.72 1.48
N MET A 30 3.13 -12.36 0.60
CA MET A 30 2.93 -11.29 -0.36
C MET A 30 1.90 -11.65 -1.42
N ALA A 31 1.89 -12.89 -1.92
CA ALA A 31 0.86 -13.37 -2.83
C ALA A 31 -0.55 -13.32 -2.21
N GLN A 32 -0.68 -13.66 -0.93
CA GLN A 32 -1.93 -13.51 -0.19
C GLN A 32 -2.37 -12.04 -0.09
N THR A 33 -1.41 -11.14 0.22
CA THR A 33 -1.69 -9.69 0.27
C THR A 33 -2.18 -9.18 -1.09
N VAL A 34 -1.50 -9.56 -2.19
CA VAL A 34 -1.90 -9.21 -3.55
C VAL A 34 -3.30 -9.74 -3.88
N ALA A 35 -3.61 -10.98 -3.53
CA ALA A 35 -4.92 -11.57 -3.77
C ALA A 35 -6.05 -10.87 -3.01
N LEU A 36 -5.79 -10.43 -1.77
CA LEU A 36 -6.76 -9.66 -0.97
C LEU A 36 -6.96 -8.23 -1.47
N SER A 37 -5.96 -7.67 -2.15
CA SER A 37 -6.01 -6.32 -2.74
C SER A 37 -6.59 -6.30 -4.16
N ALA A 38 -6.68 -7.44 -4.83
CA ALA A 38 -7.11 -7.50 -6.22
C ALA A 38 -8.62 -7.20 -6.35
N GLY A 39 -8.98 -6.22 -7.18
CA GLY A 39 -10.39 -5.84 -7.41
C GLY A 39 -11.03 -5.06 -6.26
N VAL A 40 -10.23 -4.57 -5.30
CA VAL A 40 -10.68 -3.68 -4.24
C VAL A 40 -10.32 -2.24 -4.60
N ASP A 41 -11.34 -1.40 -4.73
CA ASP A 41 -11.18 0.05 -4.93
C ASP A 41 -10.12 0.62 -3.99
N ALA A 42 -9.21 1.45 -4.52
CA ALA A 42 -8.09 1.98 -3.75
C ALA A 42 -8.51 2.71 -2.46
N ALA A 43 -9.64 3.43 -2.46
CA ALA A 43 -10.10 4.10 -1.24
C ALA A 43 -10.59 3.07 -0.21
N GLU A 44 -11.26 2.01 -0.65
CA GLU A 44 -11.63 0.90 0.21
C GLU A 44 -10.43 0.12 0.73
N PHE A 45 -9.44 -0.17 -0.12
CA PHE A 45 -8.19 -0.78 0.30
C PHE A 45 -7.54 0.03 1.44
N VAL A 46 -7.45 1.35 1.30
CA VAL A 46 -6.88 2.22 2.32
C VAL A 46 -7.67 2.20 3.63
N ARG A 47 -9.02 2.16 3.56
CA ARG A 47 -9.87 2.04 4.76
C ARG A 47 -9.62 0.74 5.50
N LEU A 48 -9.62 -0.38 4.77
CA LEU A 48 -9.41 -1.72 5.33
C LEU A 48 -7.98 -1.90 5.86
N TYR A 49 -6.98 -1.43 5.11
CA TYR A 49 -5.58 -1.56 5.47
C TYR A 49 -5.22 -0.75 6.71
N LEU A 50 -5.80 0.45 6.88
CA LEU A 50 -5.59 1.32 8.05
C LEU A 50 -6.72 1.19 9.08
N ALA A 51 -7.42 0.07 9.07
CA ALA A 51 -8.38 -0.29 10.10
C ALA A 51 -7.66 -0.83 11.35
N ARG A 52 -8.30 -0.68 12.52
CA ARG A 52 -7.77 -1.19 13.79
C ARG A 52 -7.64 -2.71 13.74
N GLU A 53 -8.57 -3.36 13.07
CA GLU A 53 -8.62 -4.79 12.81
C GLU A 53 -7.36 -5.26 12.07
N HIS A 54 -6.89 -4.51 11.06
CA HIS A 54 -5.66 -4.86 10.34
C HIS A 54 -4.40 -4.63 11.18
N ARG A 55 -4.37 -3.54 11.95
CA ARG A 55 -3.28 -3.27 12.92
C ARG A 55 -3.12 -4.45 13.87
N ASP A 56 -4.23 -4.91 14.45
CA ASP A 56 -4.25 -5.92 15.51
C ASP A 56 -4.08 -7.35 14.96
N ALA A 57 -4.46 -7.60 13.71
CA ALA A 57 -4.25 -8.87 13.00
C ALA A 57 -2.78 -9.09 12.57
N ARG A 58 -1.84 -9.13 13.54
CA ARG A 58 -0.39 -9.23 13.28
C ARG A 58 0.01 -10.50 12.50
N ALA A 59 -0.71 -11.60 12.69
CA ALA A 59 -0.40 -12.90 12.09
C ALA A 59 -0.95 -13.07 10.65
N THR A 60 -1.97 -12.31 10.27
CA THR A 60 -2.67 -12.44 8.99
C THR A 60 -2.71 -11.13 8.20
N GLY A 61 -2.03 -10.10 8.70
CA GLY A 61 -1.91 -8.80 8.04
C GLY A 61 -0.83 -8.76 6.95
N CYS A 62 -0.56 -7.57 6.44
CA CYS A 62 0.38 -7.38 5.34
C CYS A 62 1.81 -7.80 5.72
N THR A 63 2.42 -8.65 4.89
CA THR A 63 3.79 -9.15 5.07
C THR A 63 4.81 -8.00 5.12
N MET A 64 4.62 -6.94 4.34
CA MET A 64 5.53 -5.79 4.34
C MET A 64 5.49 -5.03 5.66
N ALA A 65 4.30 -4.82 6.23
CA ALA A 65 4.16 -4.16 7.53
C ALA A 65 4.65 -5.03 8.70
N ALA A 66 4.65 -6.35 8.55
CA ALA A 66 5.15 -7.28 9.56
C ALA A 66 6.67 -7.47 9.50
N LEU A 67 7.25 -7.56 8.30
CA LEU A 67 8.62 -8.06 8.09
C LEU A 67 9.52 -7.15 7.25
N GLY A 68 9.03 -6.00 6.76
CA GLY A 68 9.81 -5.11 5.87
C GLY A 68 11.12 -4.61 6.50
N GLY A 69 11.10 -4.25 7.79
CA GLY A 69 12.32 -3.87 8.51
C GLY A 69 13.31 -5.03 8.73
N ASP A 70 12.80 -6.26 8.82
CA ASP A 70 13.62 -7.46 8.97
C ASP A 70 14.24 -7.87 7.64
N ALA A 71 13.51 -7.71 6.54
CA ALA A 71 13.94 -8.05 5.18
C ALA A 71 15.26 -7.37 4.81
N ALA A 72 15.47 -6.12 5.23
CA ALA A 72 16.70 -5.37 4.97
C ALA A 72 17.96 -6.03 5.57
N ARG A 73 17.79 -6.89 6.59
CA ARG A 73 18.87 -7.61 7.28
C ARG A 73 19.05 -9.05 6.79
N GLN A 74 18.28 -9.47 5.80
CA GLN A 74 18.30 -10.84 5.26
C GLN A 74 19.24 -10.97 4.05
N PRO A 75 19.62 -12.22 3.68
CA PRO A 75 20.34 -12.49 2.44
C PRO A 75 19.63 -11.96 1.19
N GLU A 76 20.40 -11.76 0.13
CA GLU A 76 19.93 -11.18 -1.14
C GLU A 76 18.67 -11.85 -1.71
N ALA A 77 18.60 -13.19 -1.65
CA ALA A 77 17.44 -13.94 -2.14
C ALA A 77 16.13 -13.49 -1.48
N VAL A 78 16.13 -13.26 -0.16
CA VAL A 78 14.93 -12.80 0.56
C VAL A 78 14.61 -11.36 0.21
N ARG A 79 15.63 -10.49 0.09
CA ARG A 79 15.45 -9.09 -0.32
C ARG A 79 14.86 -8.98 -1.73
N ALA A 80 15.30 -9.83 -2.66
CA ALA A 80 14.76 -9.93 -4.01
C ALA A 80 13.29 -10.35 -3.98
N THR A 81 12.92 -11.33 -3.17
CA THR A 81 11.52 -11.71 -2.97
C THR A 81 10.65 -10.55 -2.51
N PHE A 82 11.13 -9.71 -1.59
CA PHE A 82 10.41 -8.50 -1.17
C PHE A 82 10.22 -7.50 -2.31
N ALA A 83 11.27 -7.26 -3.11
CA ALA A 83 11.17 -6.39 -4.28
C ALA A 83 10.11 -6.89 -5.27
N ASP A 84 10.14 -8.19 -5.61
CA ASP A 84 9.17 -8.80 -6.52
C ASP A 84 7.73 -8.73 -5.99
N GLY A 85 7.53 -8.93 -4.69
CA GLY A 85 6.21 -8.83 -4.07
C GLY A 85 5.67 -7.40 -4.05
N ILE A 86 6.53 -6.40 -3.82
CA ILE A 86 6.16 -4.98 -3.92
C ILE A 86 5.73 -4.65 -5.36
N GLU A 87 6.49 -5.09 -6.38
CA GLU A 87 6.14 -4.86 -7.78
C GLU A 87 4.80 -5.50 -8.16
N ARG A 88 4.53 -6.72 -7.69
CA ARG A 88 3.25 -7.41 -7.93
C ARG A 88 2.08 -6.70 -7.28
N LEU A 89 2.26 -6.15 -6.08
CA LEU A 89 1.21 -5.39 -5.42
C LEU A 89 0.96 -4.05 -6.11
N LEU A 90 2.02 -3.36 -6.56
CA LEU A 90 1.88 -2.14 -7.36
C LEU A 90 1.10 -2.43 -8.64
N ALA A 91 1.42 -3.51 -9.34
CA ALA A 91 0.67 -3.93 -10.51
C ALA A 91 -0.81 -4.18 -10.17
N ALA A 92 -1.10 -4.94 -9.11
CA ALA A 92 -2.48 -5.24 -8.71
C ALA A 92 -3.31 -3.98 -8.38
N LEU A 93 -2.71 -2.99 -7.71
CA LEU A 93 -3.36 -1.72 -7.39
C LEU A 93 -3.48 -0.77 -8.60
N ALA A 94 -2.58 -0.90 -9.59
CA ALA A 94 -2.61 -0.09 -10.80
C ALA A 94 -3.63 -0.58 -11.84
N GLN A 95 -3.97 -1.88 -11.86
CA GLN A 95 -4.95 -2.44 -12.82
C GLN A 95 -6.36 -1.85 -12.69
N GLU A 96 -6.69 -1.18 -11.58
CA GLU A 96 -7.95 -0.46 -11.43
C GLU A 96 -7.93 0.98 -11.97
N ARG A 97 -6.74 1.50 -12.31
CA ARG A 97 -6.51 2.88 -12.75
C ARG A 97 -6.41 3.03 -14.27
N ASP A 98 -6.88 2.04 -15.02
CA ASP A 98 -6.62 1.94 -16.45
C ASP A 98 -7.50 2.88 -17.27
N SER A 99 -7.05 4.13 -17.42
CA SER A 99 -7.34 4.98 -18.58
C SER A 99 -6.47 6.25 -18.60
N SER A 100 -5.25 6.18 -19.13
CA SER A 100 -4.63 7.22 -20.01
C SER A 100 -3.10 7.05 -20.17
N ASP A 101 -2.55 7.82 -21.12
CA ASP A 101 -1.27 7.73 -21.83
C ASP A 101 0.02 7.49 -21.00
N GLY A 102 1.13 7.15 -21.67
CA GLY A 102 2.39 6.73 -21.02
C GLY A 102 3.04 7.72 -20.02
N ALA A 103 2.67 9.01 -20.04
CA ALA A 103 3.07 9.97 -19.01
C ALA A 103 2.24 9.82 -17.71
N ASP A 104 0.96 9.49 -17.84
CA ASP A 104 0.04 9.24 -16.71
C ASP A 104 0.40 7.94 -15.98
N SER A 105 1.05 6.99 -16.66
CA SER A 105 1.50 5.72 -16.06
C SER A 105 2.60 5.90 -15.00
N ALA A 106 3.58 6.78 -15.25
CA ALA A 106 4.66 7.03 -14.30
C ALA A 106 4.16 7.76 -13.04
N GLU A 107 3.26 8.73 -13.22
CA GLU A 107 2.61 9.45 -12.12
C GLU A 107 1.67 8.53 -11.33
N ALA A 108 0.87 7.69 -12.00
CA ALA A 108 0.03 6.69 -11.35
C ALA A 108 0.86 5.70 -10.52
N ARG A 109 2.01 5.26 -11.03
CA ARG A 109 2.95 4.41 -10.29
C ARG A 109 3.53 5.14 -9.07
N ALA A 110 3.97 6.39 -9.23
CA ALA A 110 4.47 7.20 -8.12
C ALA A 110 3.42 7.38 -7.02
N ASN A 111 2.16 7.65 -7.40
CA ASN A 111 1.04 7.76 -6.48
C ASN A 111 0.76 6.44 -5.75
N CYS A 112 0.78 5.30 -6.46
CA CYS A 112 0.62 3.99 -5.82
C CYS A 112 1.75 3.69 -4.81
N LEU A 113 3.00 4.03 -5.15
CA LEU A 113 4.14 3.91 -4.26
C LEU A 113 3.99 4.79 -3.01
N ASP A 114 3.58 6.05 -3.16
CA ASP A 114 3.33 6.97 -2.05
C ASP A 114 2.27 6.41 -1.10
N ILE A 115 1.10 6.03 -1.65
CA ILE A 115 0.00 5.45 -0.88
C ILE A 115 0.46 4.20 -0.11
N MET A 116 1.19 3.31 -0.78
CA MET A 116 1.67 2.07 -0.17
C MET A 116 2.68 2.36 0.95
N ALA A 117 3.69 3.19 0.71
CA ALA A 117 4.69 3.54 1.70
C ALA A 117 4.05 4.22 2.92
N HIS A 118 3.09 5.12 2.69
CA HIS A 118 2.36 5.83 3.72
C HIS A 118 1.49 4.89 4.56
N ALA A 119 0.73 3.99 3.92
CA ALA A 119 -0.12 3.03 4.61
C ALA A 119 0.70 1.98 5.41
N VAL A 120 1.75 1.41 4.79
CA VAL A 120 2.65 0.47 5.46
C VAL A 120 3.33 1.13 6.66
N GLY A 121 3.87 2.34 6.48
CA GLY A 121 4.53 3.11 7.54
C GLY A 121 3.59 3.42 8.69
N ALA A 122 2.34 3.79 8.41
CA ALA A 122 1.33 4.06 9.43
C ALA A 122 1.04 2.83 10.30
N ILE A 123 0.92 1.64 9.70
CA ILE A 123 0.75 0.40 10.47
C ILE A 123 1.98 0.10 11.33
N VAL A 124 3.18 0.25 10.76
CA VAL A 124 4.44 0.01 11.50
C VAL A 124 4.55 0.93 12.72
N LEU A 125 4.28 2.23 12.55
CA LEU A 125 4.32 3.20 13.65
C LEU A 125 3.21 2.96 14.67
N SER A 126 1.97 2.70 14.23
CA SER A 126 0.84 2.40 15.13
C SER A 126 1.08 1.13 15.98
N ARG A 127 1.72 0.10 15.40
CA ARG A 127 2.11 -1.12 16.12
C ARG A 127 3.28 -0.93 17.09
N ALA A 128 4.08 0.13 16.92
CA ALA A 128 5.16 0.46 17.84
C ALA A 128 4.65 1.08 19.15
N CYS A 129 3.43 1.61 19.15
CA CYS A 129 2.74 2.10 20.35
C CYS A 129 2.09 0.94 21.14
N PRO A 130 1.91 1.10 22.47
CA PRO A 130 1.05 0.21 23.26
C PRO A 130 -0.34 0.06 22.64
N ASP A 131 -0.96 -1.11 22.81
CA ASP A 131 -2.24 -1.42 22.18
C ASP A 131 -3.39 -0.51 22.64
N ASP A 132 -3.35 0.00 23.87
CA ASP A 132 -4.34 0.94 24.43
C ASP A 132 -3.97 2.42 24.23
N SER A 133 -2.89 2.71 23.49
CA SER A 133 -2.42 4.08 23.29
C SER A 133 -3.34 4.85 22.32
N PRO A 134 -3.86 6.04 22.69
CA PRO A 134 -4.63 6.86 21.76
C PRO A 134 -3.81 7.31 20.54
N LEU A 135 -2.49 7.43 20.69
CA LEU A 135 -1.57 7.73 19.59
C LEU A 135 -1.59 6.65 18.50
N ALA A 136 -1.79 5.37 18.89
CA ALA A 136 -1.85 4.27 17.93
C ALA A 136 -3.02 4.45 16.94
N ASP A 137 -4.18 4.88 17.44
CA ASP A 137 -5.39 5.12 16.63
C ASP A 137 -5.33 6.46 15.89
N GLU A 138 -4.71 7.47 16.50
CA GLU A 138 -4.48 8.77 15.87
C GLU A 138 -3.63 8.62 14.60
N ILE A 139 -2.54 7.86 14.66
CA ILE A 139 -1.67 7.58 13.49
C ILE A 139 -2.50 6.97 12.34
N LEU A 140 -3.29 5.93 12.62
CA LEU A 140 -4.11 5.27 11.60
C LEU A 140 -5.13 6.25 11.00
N THR A 141 -5.79 7.02 11.85
CA THR A 141 -6.84 7.97 11.44
C THR A 141 -6.29 9.10 10.58
N VAL A 142 -5.19 9.73 11.00
CA VAL A 142 -4.55 10.83 10.27
C VAL A 142 -4.05 10.35 8.90
N CYS A 143 -3.29 9.25 8.86
CA CYS A 143 -2.75 8.72 7.61
C CYS A 143 -3.86 8.29 6.66
N ARG A 144 -4.89 7.59 7.15
CA ARG A 144 -6.06 7.20 6.33
C ARG A 144 -6.73 8.41 5.71
N ASN A 145 -7.02 9.44 6.49
CA ASN A 145 -7.68 10.64 5.99
C ASN A 145 -6.82 11.39 4.95
N ARG A 146 -5.51 11.45 5.15
CA ARG A 146 -4.58 12.09 4.21
C ARG A 146 -4.51 11.35 2.88
N ILE A 147 -4.40 10.02 2.93
CA ILE A 147 -4.38 9.18 1.73
C ILE A 147 -5.73 9.26 0.99
N LEU A 148 -6.86 9.19 1.69
CA LEU A 148 -8.18 9.30 1.04
C LEU A 148 -8.40 10.66 0.37
N ALA A 149 -7.80 11.73 0.92
CA ALA A 149 -7.87 13.06 0.31
C ALA A 149 -7.08 13.16 -1.00
N THR A 150 -5.99 12.40 -1.18
CA THR A 150 -5.25 12.36 -2.47
C THR A 150 -5.97 11.52 -3.51
N LEU A 151 -6.75 10.52 -3.08
CA LEU A 151 -7.56 9.67 -3.96
C LEU A 151 -8.85 10.33 -4.44
N SER A 152 -9.31 11.37 -3.75
CA SER A 152 -10.50 12.13 -4.16
C SER A 152 -10.09 13.15 -5.23
N PRO A 153 -10.62 13.10 -6.47
CA PRO A 153 -10.37 14.15 -7.45
C PRO A 153 -10.92 15.46 -6.89
N SER A 154 -10.01 16.37 -6.52
CA SER A 154 -10.39 17.64 -5.91
C SER A 154 -11.23 18.45 -6.90
N ALA A 155 -12.49 18.71 -6.55
CA ALA A 155 -13.47 19.47 -7.31
C ALA A 155 -13.16 20.99 -7.33
N THR A 156 -11.90 21.39 -7.52
CA THR A 156 -11.44 22.78 -7.44
C THR A 156 -10.64 23.20 -8.67
N ALA A 157 -11.31 23.17 -9.82
CA ALA A 157 -10.92 23.97 -10.99
C ALA A 157 -12.16 24.35 -11.82
N ARG A 158 -13.15 25.01 -11.20
CA ARG A 158 -14.17 25.75 -11.94
C ARG A 158 -14.15 27.19 -11.43
N GLY A 159 -13.20 27.97 -11.94
CA GLY A 159 -13.09 29.39 -11.65
C GLY A 159 -14.36 30.12 -12.05
N PRO A 160 -14.75 31.21 -11.35
CA PRO A 160 -15.93 31.98 -11.71
C PRO A 160 -15.66 32.66 -13.06
N GLY A 161 -16.45 32.29 -14.07
CA GLY A 161 -16.43 32.93 -15.38
C GLY A 161 -16.66 34.43 -15.23
N ARG A 162 -15.62 35.22 -15.55
CA ARG A 162 -15.72 36.66 -15.75
C ARG A 162 -16.69 36.91 -16.89
N ASN A 163 -17.81 37.52 -16.58
CA ASN A 163 -18.76 38.02 -17.57
C ASN A 163 -18.28 39.40 -18.01
N ASP A 164 -17.34 39.46 -18.96
CA ASP A 164 -16.98 40.71 -19.65
C ASP A 164 -18.04 41.01 -20.72
N GLY A 165 -19.18 41.52 -20.23
CA GLY A 165 -20.23 42.13 -21.04
C GLY A 165 -19.77 43.47 -21.59
N ASN A 166 -19.11 43.41 -22.74
CA ASN A 166 -18.88 44.48 -23.69
C ASN A 166 -20.21 45.20 -24.06
N ASP A 167 -20.50 46.33 -23.40
CA ASP A 167 -21.53 47.25 -23.89
C ASP A 167 -20.92 48.32 -24.79
N ARG A 168 -21.52 48.41 -25.97
CA ARG A 168 -21.01 49.04 -27.17
C ARG A 168 -21.34 50.52 -27.13
N SER A 169 -20.33 51.34 -27.41
CA SER A 169 -20.54 52.65 -28.02
C SER A 169 -21.39 52.50 -29.29
N ALA A 170 -22.59 53.06 -29.28
CA ALA A 170 -23.35 53.38 -30.49
C ALA A 170 -23.76 54.86 -30.44
N LYS A 171 -23.20 55.59 -31.41
CA LYS A 171 -23.50 56.99 -31.76
C LYS A 171 -24.94 57.13 -32.28
N SER A 172 -25.61 58.21 -31.91
CA SER A 172 -26.38 59.15 -32.76
C SER A 172 -27.12 60.13 -31.85
N LYS A 173 -26.79 61.43 -31.91
CA LYS A 173 -27.57 62.49 -32.58
C LYS A 173 -28.94 62.73 -31.96
#